data_AF-A0A7W0YDK1-F1
#
_entry.id   AF-A0A7W0YDK1-F1
#
_cell.length_a   1.000
_cell.length_b   1.000
_cell.length_c   1.000
_cell.angle_alpha   90.00
_cell.angle_beta   90.00
_cell.angle_gamma   90.00
#
_symmetry.space_group_name_H-M   'P 1'
#
loop_
_entity.id
_entity.type
_entity.pdbx_description
1 polymer ?
#
loop_
_entity_poly.entity_id
_entity_poly.type
_entity_poly.pdbx_seq_one_letter_code
_entity_poly.pdbx_strand_id
1 'polypeptide(L)'
;MITDDQKYAYTANFVSGTVSSYQLGANGSATLINGAEAFLGNMSQPTDLAFSTGSRYLYNLLRGTGGVAGFRVEQNGSLTPLGVFGVGQALPIADGASGLAAY
;
A
#
# COMPACT_ATOMS: atom_id res chain seq x y z
N MET A 1 -7.00 0.91 2.63
CA MET A 1 -6.89 -0.46 3.17
C MET A 1 -6.88 -0.40 4.69
N ILE A 2 -7.55 -1.31 5.42
CA ILE A 2 -7.61 -1.34 6.90
C ILE A 2 -7.10 -2.70 7.39
N THR A 3 -6.30 -2.73 8.47
CA THR A 3 -5.80 -3.98 9.06
C THR A 3 -6.92 -4.80 9.69
N ASP A 4 -6.77 -6.12 9.78
CA ASP A 4 -7.80 -7.04 10.32
C ASP A 4 -8.16 -6.71 11.79
N ASP A 5 -7.18 -6.22 12.56
CA ASP A 5 -7.39 -5.78 13.94
C ASP A 5 -7.98 -4.36 14.07
N GLN A 6 -8.26 -3.71 12.93
CA GLN A 6 -8.88 -2.40 12.79
C GLN A 6 -8.14 -1.27 13.51
N LYS A 7 -6.82 -1.40 13.70
CA LYS A 7 -6.01 -0.35 14.33
C LYS A 7 -5.36 0.59 13.32
N TYR A 8 -5.07 0.12 12.12
CA TYR A 8 -4.31 0.91 11.14
C TYR A 8 -5.00 0.94 9.79
N ALA A 9 -4.81 2.05 9.08
CA ALA A 9 -5.20 2.20 7.70
C ALA A 9 -4.08 2.77 6.84
N TYR A 10 -4.08 2.38 5.57
CA TYR A 10 -3.11 2.84 4.58
C TYR A 10 -3.81 3.29 3.30
N THR A 11 -3.26 4.34 2.71
CA THR A 11 -3.76 4.93 1.45
C THR A 11 -2.61 5.15 0.49
N ALA A 12 -2.79 4.71 -0.75
CA ALA A 12 -1.87 4.99 -1.85
C ALA A 12 -2.12 6.40 -2.39
N ASN A 13 -1.05 7.20 -2.50
CA ASN A 13 -1.10 8.55 -3.03
C ASN A 13 -0.55 8.56 -4.45
N PHE A 14 -1.45 8.49 -5.42
CA PHE A 14 -1.13 8.30 -6.84
C PHE A 14 -0.10 9.30 -7.39
N VAL A 15 -0.31 10.59 -7.14
CA VAL A 15 0.51 11.66 -7.74
C VAL A 15 1.87 11.78 -7.04
N SER A 16 1.91 11.75 -5.71
CA SER A 16 3.15 11.89 -4.94
C SER A 16 4.01 10.64 -4.94
N GLY A 17 3.46 9.48 -5.33
CA GLY A 17 4.18 8.21 -5.28
C GLY A 17 4.49 7.76 -3.85
N THR A 18 3.59 8.05 -2.91
CA THR A 18 3.75 7.68 -1.50
C THR A 18 2.60 6.81 -0.99
N VAL A 19 2.80 6.20 0.18
CA VAL A 19 1.72 5.61 0.98
C VAL A 19 1.61 6.40 2.28
N SER A 20 0.39 6.77 2.67
CA SER A 20 0.08 7.37 3.98
C SER A 20 -0.37 6.29 4.97
N SER A 21 0.00 6.44 6.24
CA SER A 21 -0.44 5.61 7.37
C SER A 21 -1.32 6.39 8.34
N TYR A 22 -2.33 5.73 8.89
CA TYR A 22 -3.29 6.30 9.84
C TYR A 22 -3.56 5.35 11.00
N GLN A 23 -3.77 5.91 12.19
CA GLN A 23 -4.31 5.22 13.35
C GLN A 23 -5.83 5.30 13.28
N LEU A 24 -6.50 4.18 13.52
CA LEU A 24 -7.95 4.10 13.64
C LEU A 24 -8.35 4.08 15.12
N GLY A 25 -9.35 4.88 15.46
CA GLY A 25 -10.02 4.87 16.76
C GLY A 25 -11.24 3.94 16.74
N ALA A 26 -11.61 3.41 17.92
CA ALA A 26 -12.78 2.54 18.07
C ALA A 26 -14.13 3.19 17.67
N ASN A 27 -14.15 4.51 17.56
CA ASN A 27 -15.29 5.30 17.08
C ASN A 27 -15.29 5.51 15.55
N GLY A 28 -14.40 4.84 14.82
CA GLY A 28 -14.26 4.99 13.36
C GLY A 28 -13.48 6.23 12.92
N SER A 29 -12.91 7.00 13.86
CA SER A 29 -12.02 8.12 13.50
C SER A 29 -10.69 7.62 12.92
N ALA A 30 -10.09 8.40 12.02
CA ALA A 30 -8.77 8.14 11.46
C ALA A 30 -7.86 9.35 11.71
N THR A 31 -6.70 9.11 12.32
CA THR A 31 -5.69 10.13 12.61
C THR A 31 -4.44 9.82 11.80
N LEU A 32 -3.94 10.80 11.04
CA LEU A 32 -2.71 10.64 10.26
C LEU A 32 -1.53 10.34 11.20
N ILE A 33 -0.79 9.26 10.92
CA ILE A 33 0.49 8.95 11.56
C ILE A 33 1.61 9.55 10.72
N ASN A 34 1.66 9.19 9.43
CA ASN A 34 2.67 9.66 8.48
C ASN A 34 2.07 9.81 7.07
N GLY A 35 2.22 10.98 6.44
CA GLY A 35 1.74 11.24 5.07
C GLY A 35 2.63 10.64 3.97
N ALA A 36 3.80 10.12 4.33
CA ALA A 36 4.74 9.46 3.44
C ALA A 36 5.44 8.31 4.18
N GLU A 37 4.64 7.41 4.75
CA GLU A 37 5.11 6.18 5.41
C GLU A 37 6.04 5.37 4.49
N ALA A 38 5.72 5.34 3.21
CA ALA A 38 6.61 4.82 2.18
C ALA A 38 6.68 5.79 1.00
N PHE A 39 7.87 5.90 0.41
CA PHE A 39 8.09 6.54 -0.87
C PHE A 39 8.45 5.49 -1.92
N LEU A 40 7.65 5.41 -2.98
CA LEU A 40 7.72 4.39 -4.02
C LEU A 40 8.45 4.86 -5.28
N GLY A 41 8.99 6.08 -5.23
CA GLY A 41 9.66 6.73 -6.35
C GLY A 41 8.71 7.60 -7.19
N ASN A 42 9.30 8.57 -7.88
CA ASN A 42 8.59 9.40 -8.84
C ASN A 42 7.98 8.53 -9.94
N MET A 43 6.82 8.93 -10.44
CA MET A 43 6.10 8.24 -11.51
C MET A 43 5.65 6.80 -11.17
N SER A 44 5.76 6.36 -9.91
CA SER A 44 5.33 5.03 -9.49
C SER A 44 3.81 4.81 -9.64
N GLN A 45 3.02 5.87 -9.46
CA GLN A 45 1.56 5.85 -9.60
C GLN A 45 0.92 4.67 -8.83
N PRO A 46 1.09 4.61 -7.49
CA PRO A 46 0.49 3.58 -6.69
C PRO A 46 -1.03 3.69 -6.74
N THR A 47 -1.72 2.57 -6.95
CA THR A 47 -3.17 2.59 -7.26
C THR A 47 -3.99 1.70 -6.35
N ASP A 48 -3.52 0.48 -6.09
CA ASP A 48 -4.29 -0.48 -5.31
C ASP A 48 -3.45 -1.14 -4.22
N LEU A 49 -4.09 -1.41 -3.09
CA LEU A 49 -3.50 -1.96 -1.89
C LEU A 49 -4.17 -3.29 -1.53
N ALA A 50 -3.37 -4.27 -1.12
CA ALA A 50 -3.87 -5.56 -0.66
C ALA A 50 -3.05 -6.08 0.52
N PHE A 51 -3.72 -6.67 1.51
CA PHE A 51 -3.08 -7.33 2.64
C PHE A 51 -3.04 -8.83 2.42
N SER A 52 -1.95 -9.47 2.86
CA SER A 52 -1.94 -10.91 3.14
C SER A 52 -2.80 -11.26 4.36
N THR A 53 -3.12 -12.55 4.55
CA THR A 53 -3.82 -13.04 5.73
C THR A 53 -3.21 -12.49 7.04
N GLY A 54 -4.05 -11.96 7.93
CA GLY A 54 -3.62 -11.43 9.22
C GLY A 54 -2.87 -10.10 9.13
N SER A 55 -2.96 -9.42 7.98
CA SER A 55 -2.37 -8.10 7.73
C SER A 55 -0.86 -8.01 7.97
N ARG A 56 -0.11 -9.12 7.82
CA ARG A 56 1.34 -9.15 8.07
C ARG A 56 2.15 -8.47 6.97
N TYR A 57 1.64 -8.52 5.75
CA TYR A 57 2.24 -7.92 4.56
C TYR A 57 1.22 -7.09 3.80
N LEU A 58 1.67 -5.92 3.33
CA LEU A 58 0.94 -5.02 2.46
C LEU A 58 1.61 -4.99 1.08
N TYR A 59 0.81 -5.09 0.04
CA TYR A 59 1.24 -5.00 -1.35
C TYR A 59 0.59 -3.79 -2.01
N ASN A 60 1.36 -3.07 -2.84
CA ASN A 60 0.87 -1.91 -3.57
C ASN A 60 1.19 -2.03 -5.07
N LEU A 61 0.15 -2.01 -5.91
CA LEU A 61 0.30 -1.98 -7.36
C LEU A 61 0.83 -0.63 -7.83
N LEU A 62 1.95 -0.65 -8.55
CA LEU A 62 2.60 0.53 -9.13
C LEU A 62 2.26 0.62 -10.62
N ARG A 63 1.22 1.37 -10.96
CA ARG A 63 0.71 1.46 -12.34
C ARG A 63 1.76 2.06 -13.29
N GLY A 64 2.54 3.02 -12.81
CA GLY A 64 3.46 3.77 -13.65
C GLY A 64 4.75 3.03 -13.98
N THR A 65 5.12 2.03 -13.19
CA THR A 65 6.31 1.20 -13.39
C THR A 65 5.99 -0.26 -13.73
N GLY A 66 4.73 -0.68 -13.61
CA GLY A 66 4.26 -2.03 -13.91
C GLY A 66 4.74 -3.08 -12.90
N GLY A 67 4.94 -2.70 -11.63
CA GLY A 67 5.42 -3.59 -10.57
C GLY A 67 4.55 -3.57 -9.31
N VAL A 68 4.97 -4.32 -8.29
CA VAL A 68 4.34 -4.35 -6.95
C VAL A 68 5.37 -4.04 -5.89
N ALA A 69 5.09 -3.06 -5.05
CA ALA A 69 5.85 -2.83 -3.83
C ALA A 69 5.32 -3.72 -2.70
N GLY A 70 6.21 -4.41 -1.99
CA GLY A 70 5.88 -5.21 -0.83
C GLY A 70 6.42 -4.60 0.46
N PHE A 71 5.63 -4.69 1.53
CA PHE A 71 5.97 -4.19 2.85
C PHE A 71 5.60 -5.22 3.92
N ARG A 72 6.40 -5.30 4.99
CA ARG A 72 6.00 -5.90 6.26
C ARG A 72 5.29 -4.83 7.09
N VAL A 73 4.13 -5.18 7.63
CA VAL A 73 3.38 -4.34 8.56
C VAL A 73 3.89 -4.63 9.97
N GLU A 74 4.44 -3.62 10.62
CA GLU A 74 4.93 -3.74 12.00
C GLU A 74 3.78 -3.59 13.00
N GLN A 75 3.99 -4.05 14.24
CA GLN A 75 2.97 -4.01 15.29
C GLN A 75 2.49 -2.60 15.64
N ASN A 76 3.32 -1.59 15.40
CA ASN A 76 3.01 -0.17 15.60
C ASN A 76 2.38 0.50 14.36
N GLY A 77 2.12 -0.26 13.30
CA GLY A 77 1.57 0.24 12.04
C GLY A 77 2.59 0.84 11.07
N SER A 78 3.89 0.86 11.38
CA SER A 78 4.89 1.31 10.41
C SER A 78 5.14 0.25 9.32
N LEU A 79 5.63 0.68 8.16
CA LEU A 79 5.94 -0.22 7.05
C LEU A 79 7.45 -0.44 6.89
N THR A 80 7.88 -1.70 6.92
CA THR A 80 9.25 -2.07 6.54
C THR A 80 9.27 -2.55 5.09
N PRO A 81 10.04 -1.92 4.18
CA PRO A 81 10.11 -2.34 2.79
C PRO A 81 10.67 -3.75 2.62
N LEU A 82 10.03 -4.55 1.77
CA LEU A 82 10.53 -5.85 1.32
C LEU A 82 11.14 -5.80 -0.08
N GLY A 83 10.81 -4.76 -0.84
CA GLY A 83 11.30 -4.53 -2.19
C GLY A 83 10.18 -4.23 -3.19
N VAL A 84 10.58 -4.00 -4.43
CA VAL A 84 9.68 -3.84 -5.58
C VAL A 84 9.92 -4.99 -6.53
N PHE A 85 8.86 -5.66 -6.96
CA PHE A 85 8.90 -6.88 -7.76
C PHE A 85 8.19 -6.67 -9.10
N GLY A 86 8.63 -7.37 -10.14
CA GLY A 86 7.95 -7.40 -11.45
C GLY A 86 8.07 -6.12 -12.28
N VAL A 87 8.95 -5.18 -11.93
CA VAL A 87 9.16 -3.92 -12.68
C VAL A 87 9.41 -4.20 -14.16
N GLY A 88 8.63 -3.57 -15.04
CA GLY A 88 8.76 -3.74 -16.49
C GLY A 88 8.36 -5.12 -17.04
N GLN A 89 7.86 -6.03 -16.20
CA GLN A 89 7.39 -7.37 -16.58
C GLN A 89 5.86 -7.45 -16.75
N ALA A 90 5.23 -6.30 -16.94
CA ALA A 90 3.83 -6.16 -17.32
C ALA A 90 2.85 -6.97 -16.44
N LEU A 91 2.69 -6.54 -15.17
CA LEU A 91 1.30 -6.48 -14.70
C LEU A 91 0.57 -5.54 -15.67
N PRO A 92 -0.61 -5.93 -16.21
CA PRO A 92 -1.22 -5.19 -17.31
C PRO A 92 -1.36 -3.71 -16.96
N ILE A 93 -0.58 -2.88 -17.65
CA ILE A 93 -0.72 -1.43 -17.66
C ILE A 93 -1.96 -1.10 -18.49
N ALA A 94 -3.16 -1.31 -17.95
CA ALA A 94 -4.38 -1.16 -18.75
C ALA A 94 -5.57 -0.67 -17.92
N ASP A 95 -5.91 0.60 -18.13
CA ASP A 95 -7.25 1.20 -18.36
C ASP A 95 -8.54 0.54 -17.82
N GLY A 96 -8.50 -0.15 -16.68
CA GLY A 96 -9.71 -0.61 -16.01
C GLY A 96 -9.47 -1.71 -15.00
N ALA A 97 -9.82 -1.44 -13.74
CA ALA A 97 -9.90 -2.38 -12.62
C ALA A 97 -8.72 -3.35 -12.47
N SER A 98 -7.52 -2.82 -12.19
CA SER A 98 -6.38 -3.63 -11.73
C SER A 98 -6.45 -3.83 -10.21
N GLY A 99 -7.41 -4.64 -9.75
CA GLY A 99 -7.50 -5.02 -8.35
C GLY A 99 -6.44 -6.06 -7.99
N LEU A 100 -5.60 -5.79 -6.99
CA LEU A 100 -4.79 -6.79 -6.30
C LEU A 100 -5.68 -7.51 -5.28
N ALA A 101 -5.78 -8.83 -5.41
CA ALA A 101 -6.26 -9.69 -4.34
C ALA A 101 -5.05 -10.44 -3.77
N ALA A 102 -4.80 -10.25 -2.48
CA ALA A 102 -3.87 -11.08 -1.72
C ALA A 102 -4.69 -11.99 -0.79
N TYR A 103 -4.18 -13.19 -0.50
CA TYR A 103 -4.82 -14.16 0.37
C TYR A 103 -4.21 -14.14 1.77
#